data_AF-A0A667WKC3-F1
#
_entry.id   AF-A0A667WKC3-F1
#
_cell.length_a   1.000
_cell.length_b   1.000
_cell.length_c   1.000
_cell.angle_alpha   90.00
_cell.angle_beta   90.00
_cell.angle_gamma   90.00
#
_symmetry.space_group_name_H-M   'P 1'
#
loop_
_entity.id
_entity.type
_entity.pdbx_description
1 polymer ?
#
loop_
_entity_poly.entity_id
_entity_poly.type
_entity_poly.pdbx_seq_one_letter_code
_entity_poly.pdbx_strand_id
1 'polypeptide(L)'
;MFWSVLPAHRAVLVARCDVMAAMFSGKYAEARSRVVPIHGVSSDAFLSFLEYLYTDTCCPASVLQAMSVLVCAEMYQVKRLQHLCEVCVCAYLQSMPSRELASTGISVVRLLRRAKCHNAEQLYVWLLHFIANNYLIFSHKPDFLELSDEEREQVERLRWPSRGYLQELSEYQQRRRKLRKSRCIVM
;
A
#
# COMPACT_ATOMS: atom_id res chain seq x y z
N MET A 1 -0.64 -20.75 -15.24
CA MET A 1 -1.27 -22.07 -15.00
C MET A 1 -2.37 -21.82 -13.97
N PHE A 2 -3.64 -21.77 -14.36
CA PHE A 2 -4.72 -21.47 -13.41
C PHE A 2 -5.07 -22.73 -12.63
N TRP A 3 -4.48 -22.89 -11.43
CA TRP A 3 -4.89 -23.97 -10.53
C TRP A 3 -6.29 -23.65 -9.99
N SER A 4 -7.26 -24.50 -10.31
CA SER A 4 -8.63 -24.43 -9.78
C SER A 4 -8.75 -24.99 -8.36
N VAL A 5 -7.77 -25.80 -7.93
CA VAL A 5 -7.68 -26.39 -6.59
C VAL A 5 -6.23 -26.33 -6.13
N LEU A 6 -6.01 -25.77 -4.94
CA LEU A 6 -4.68 -25.66 -4.32
C LEU A 6 -4.53 -26.75 -3.25
N PRO A 7 -3.64 -27.74 -3.43
CA PRO A 7 -3.43 -28.78 -2.44
C PRO A 7 -2.69 -28.22 -1.21
N ALA A 8 -3.15 -28.58 -0.02
CA ALA A 8 -2.51 -28.19 1.23
C ALA A 8 -2.76 -29.22 2.34
N HIS A 9 -1.81 -29.32 3.26
CA HIS A 9 -1.89 -30.16 4.45
C HIS A 9 -2.67 -29.44 5.54
N ARG A 10 -3.82 -30.01 5.93
CA ARG A 10 -4.66 -29.48 7.02
C ARG A 10 -3.87 -29.26 8.31
N ALA A 11 -2.93 -30.15 8.63
CA ALA A 11 -2.08 -30.03 9.82
C ALA A 11 -1.30 -28.71 9.84
N VAL A 12 -0.76 -28.27 8.70
CA VAL A 12 -0.03 -26.99 8.59
C VAL A 12 -0.99 -25.81 8.71
N LEU A 13 -2.13 -25.86 8.01
CA LEU A 13 -3.13 -24.78 8.03
C LEU A 13 -3.66 -24.52 9.44
N VAL A 14 -4.05 -25.58 10.14
CA VAL A 14 -4.58 -25.51 11.52
C VAL A 14 -3.50 -25.03 12.50
N ALA A 15 -2.25 -25.45 12.31
CA ALA A 15 -1.16 -25.05 13.22
C ALA A 15 -0.71 -23.59 13.03
N ARG A 16 -0.96 -22.99 11.86
CA ARG A 16 -0.39 -21.68 11.47
C ARG A 16 -1.44 -20.59 11.23
N CYS A 17 -2.73 -20.91 11.28
CA CYS A 17 -3.82 -19.98 11.05
C CYS A 17 -5.05 -20.35 11.91
N ASP A 18 -5.36 -19.51 12.90
CA ASP A 18 -6.45 -19.76 13.85
C ASP A 18 -7.83 -19.79 13.16
N VAL A 19 -8.04 -18.97 12.13
CA VAL A 19 -9.28 -18.98 11.34
C VAL A 19 -9.45 -20.33 10.64
N MET A 20 -8.38 -20.88 10.08
CA MET A 20 -8.41 -22.20 9.48
C MET A 20 -8.49 -23.31 10.53
N ALA A 21 -7.88 -23.15 11.70
CA ALA A 21 -8.04 -24.05 12.83
C ALA A 21 -9.52 -24.17 13.24
N ALA A 22 -10.20 -23.04 13.39
CA ALA A 22 -11.63 -22.99 13.66
C ALA A 22 -12.43 -23.64 12.52
N MET A 23 -12.17 -23.25 11.26
CA MET A 23 -12.85 -23.76 10.06
C MET A 23 -12.76 -25.29 9.92
N PHE A 24 -11.61 -25.87 10.23
CA PHE A 24 -11.38 -27.31 10.11
C PHE A 24 -11.67 -28.10 11.40
N SER A 25 -12.18 -27.44 12.44
CA SER A 25 -12.54 -28.06 13.71
C SER A 25 -14.05 -28.13 13.92
N GLY A 26 -14.49 -28.90 14.92
CA GLY A 26 -15.88 -28.88 15.38
C GLY A 26 -16.91 -29.44 14.38
N LYS A 27 -18.03 -28.71 14.25
CA LYS A 27 -19.24 -29.14 13.50
C LYS A 27 -19.41 -28.44 12.14
N TYR A 28 -18.42 -27.66 11.70
CA TYR A 28 -18.46 -26.97 10.41
C TYR A 28 -18.41 -27.98 9.25
N ALA A 29 -19.05 -27.65 8.12
CA ALA A 29 -19.12 -28.54 6.96
C ALA A 29 -17.71 -28.77 6.35
N GLU A 30 -16.90 -27.72 6.42
CA GLU A 30 -15.50 -27.65 5.99
C GLU A 30 -14.62 -28.65 6.74
N ALA A 31 -14.92 -28.96 7.99
CA ALA A 31 -14.19 -29.95 8.78
C ALA A 31 -14.29 -31.37 8.16
N ARG A 32 -15.39 -31.70 7.49
CA ARG A 32 -15.60 -33.02 6.85
C ARG A 32 -15.32 -33.01 5.35
N SER A 33 -15.14 -31.83 4.75
CA SER A 33 -14.87 -31.70 3.33
C SER A 33 -13.38 -31.90 3.00
N ARG A 34 -13.11 -32.53 1.85
CA ARG A 34 -11.76 -32.61 1.26
C ARG A 34 -11.42 -31.37 0.43
N VAL A 35 -12.43 -30.64 -0.06
CA VAL A 35 -12.27 -29.43 -0.87
C VAL A 35 -13.12 -28.34 -0.25
N VAL A 36 -12.49 -27.22 0.13
CA VAL A 36 -13.18 -26.09 0.74
C VAL A 36 -13.14 -24.90 -0.22
N PRO A 37 -14.28 -24.32 -0.59
CA PRO A 37 -14.32 -23.16 -1.45
C PRO A 37 -13.77 -21.94 -0.70
N ILE A 38 -12.82 -21.24 -1.32
CA ILE A 38 -12.26 -20.00 -0.82
C ILE A 38 -12.87 -18.85 -1.63
N HIS A 39 -13.46 -17.88 -0.95
CA HIS A 39 -14.15 -16.75 -1.58
C HIS A 39 -13.43 -15.44 -1.26
N GLY A 40 -13.59 -14.45 -2.15
CA GLY A 40 -13.07 -13.09 -1.93
C GLY A 40 -11.55 -12.93 -2.09
N VAL A 41 -10.82 -14.00 -2.44
CA VAL A 41 -9.36 -13.98 -2.65
C VAL A 41 -9.03 -14.63 -4.00
N SER A 42 -8.08 -14.05 -4.75
CA SER A 42 -7.60 -14.67 -5.99
C SER A 42 -6.72 -15.89 -5.70
N SER A 43 -6.67 -16.84 -6.65
CA SER A 43 -5.84 -18.04 -6.52
C SER A 43 -4.37 -17.70 -6.25
N ASP A 44 -3.82 -16.69 -6.94
CA ASP A 44 -2.43 -16.26 -6.77
C ASP A 44 -2.15 -15.66 -5.39
N ALA A 45 -3.08 -14.88 -4.84
CA ALA A 45 -2.94 -14.29 -3.51
C ALA A 45 -3.04 -15.38 -2.42
N PHE A 46 -3.97 -16.32 -2.59
CA PHE A 46 -4.12 -17.43 -1.65
C PHE A 46 -2.93 -18.40 -1.74
N LEU A 47 -2.38 -18.65 -2.93
CA LEU A 47 -1.15 -19.43 -3.09
C LEU A 47 0.03 -18.78 -2.36
N SER A 48 0.21 -17.46 -2.51
CA SER A 48 1.25 -16.72 -1.78
C SER A 48 1.04 -16.77 -0.25
N PHE A 49 -0.22 -16.71 0.19
CA PHE A 49 -0.59 -16.90 1.60
C PHE A 49 -0.24 -18.31 2.10
N LEU A 50 -0.56 -19.34 1.30
CA LEU A 50 -0.21 -20.72 1.62
C LEU A 50 1.31 -20.89 1.70
N GLU A 51 2.07 -20.41 0.72
CA GLU A 51 3.54 -20.46 0.74
C GLU A 51 4.12 -19.86 2.01
N TYR A 52 3.56 -18.75 2.49
CA TYR A 52 3.95 -18.17 3.77
C TYR A 52 3.66 -19.10 4.96
N LEU A 53 2.51 -19.78 5.00
CA LEU A 53 2.22 -20.74 6.09
C LEU A 53 3.23 -21.89 6.15
N TYR A 54 3.81 -22.28 5.02
CA TYR A 54 4.84 -23.33 4.96
C TYR A 54 6.25 -22.81 5.23
N THR A 55 6.58 -21.62 4.74
CA THR A 55 7.97 -21.14 4.70
C THR A 55 8.26 -20.03 5.70
N ASP A 56 7.23 -19.42 6.28
CA ASP A 56 7.32 -18.22 7.14
C ASP A 56 7.95 -17.00 6.41
N THR A 57 7.96 -17.04 5.07
CA THR A 57 8.52 -15.99 4.20
C THR A 57 7.48 -15.52 3.19
N CYS A 58 7.52 -14.23 2.84
CA CYS A 58 6.64 -13.65 1.84
C CYS A 58 7.43 -12.64 1.01
N CYS A 59 7.48 -12.84 -0.30
CA CYS A 59 8.18 -11.99 -1.25
C CYS A 59 7.26 -11.61 -2.41
N PRO A 60 6.26 -10.73 -2.20
CA PRO A 60 5.38 -10.30 -3.28
C PRO A 60 6.20 -9.56 -4.34
N ALA A 61 5.96 -9.81 -5.63
CA ALA A 61 6.72 -9.22 -6.73
C ALA A 61 6.30 -7.79 -7.09
N SER A 62 5.19 -7.29 -6.52
CA SER A 62 4.68 -5.94 -6.80
C SER A 62 3.84 -5.41 -5.63
N VAL A 63 3.61 -4.09 -5.63
CA VAL A 63 2.68 -3.44 -4.69
C VAL A 63 1.29 -4.05 -4.76
N LEU A 64 0.78 -4.36 -5.96
CA LEU A 64 -0.57 -4.92 -6.11
C LEU A 64 -0.67 -6.33 -5.54
N GLN A 65 0.36 -7.16 -5.74
CA GLN A 65 0.43 -8.49 -5.14
C GLN A 65 0.59 -8.40 -3.62
N ALA A 66 1.45 -7.51 -3.12
CA ALA A 66 1.59 -7.30 -1.68
C ALA A 66 0.26 -6.89 -1.04
N MET A 67 -0.51 -6.01 -1.68
CA MET A 67 -1.85 -5.64 -1.22
C MET A 67 -2.86 -6.79 -1.28
N SER A 68 -2.85 -7.63 -2.32
CA SER A 68 -3.78 -8.76 -2.39
C SER A 68 -3.48 -9.80 -1.31
N VAL A 69 -2.20 -10.06 -1.02
CA VAL A 69 -1.78 -10.93 0.08
C VAL A 69 -2.08 -10.30 1.44
N LEU A 70 -1.92 -8.99 1.60
CA LEU A 70 -2.29 -8.25 2.82
C LEU A 70 -3.78 -8.45 3.15
N VAL A 71 -4.66 -8.29 2.15
CA VAL A 71 -6.10 -8.52 2.31
C VAL A 71 -6.40 -9.97 2.70
N CYS A 72 -5.71 -10.93 2.08
CA CYS A 72 -5.85 -12.34 2.45
C CYS A 72 -5.38 -12.60 3.89
N ALA A 73 -4.24 -12.03 4.28
CA ALA A 73 -3.69 -12.16 5.62
C ALA A 73 -4.60 -11.57 6.69
N GLU A 74 -5.24 -10.44 6.40
CA GLU A 74 -6.25 -9.83 7.27
C GLU A 74 -7.49 -10.73 7.40
N MET A 75 -8.05 -11.20 6.29
CA MET A 75 -9.20 -12.12 6.29
C MET A 75 -8.98 -13.38 7.14
N TYR A 76 -7.77 -13.96 7.07
CA TYR A 76 -7.38 -15.14 7.83
C TYR A 76 -6.70 -14.82 9.17
N GLN A 77 -6.66 -13.55 9.57
CA GLN A 77 -6.11 -13.06 10.84
C GLN A 77 -4.63 -13.43 11.10
N VAL A 78 -3.84 -13.57 10.04
CA VAL A 78 -2.39 -13.84 10.14
C VAL A 78 -1.62 -12.52 10.22
N LYS A 79 -1.62 -11.92 11.41
CA LYS A 79 -1.07 -10.56 11.64
C LYS A 79 0.39 -10.39 11.20
N ARG A 80 1.26 -11.38 11.41
CA ARG A 80 2.67 -11.26 11.00
C ARG A 80 2.82 -11.11 9.48
N LEU A 81 2.04 -11.85 8.70
CA LEU A 81 2.04 -11.72 7.24
C LEU A 81 1.47 -10.37 6.80
N GLN A 82 0.40 -9.89 7.44
CA GLN A 82 -0.16 -8.56 7.18
C GLN A 82 0.94 -7.48 7.30
N HIS A 83 1.69 -7.47 8.41
CA HIS A 83 2.80 -6.53 8.63
C HIS A 83 3.94 -6.69 7.61
N LEU A 84 4.29 -7.91 7.22
CA LEU A 84 5.30 -8.13 6.18
C LEU A 84 4.86 -7.50 4.84
N CYS A 85 3.60 -7.67 4.46
CA CYS A 85 3.06 -7.05 3.25
C CYS A 85 3.07 -5.52 3.34
N GLU A 86 2.75 -4.93 4.50
CA GLU A 86 2.86 -3.48 4.72
C GLU A 86 4.29 -2.98 4.48
N VAL A 87 5.28 -3.66 5.06
CA VAL A 87 6.71 -3.34 4.86
C VAL A 87 7.10 -3.46 3.39
N CYS A 88 6.67 -4.51 2.68
CA CYS A 88 6.93 -4.66 1.26
C CYS A 88 6.34 -3.51 0.44
N VAL A 89 5.09 -3.11 0.70
CA VAL A 89 4.46 -1.98 -0.01
C VAL A 89 5.24 -0.68 0.24
N CYS A 90 5.60 -0.40 1.49
CA CYS A 90 6.43 0.76 1.84
C CYS A 90 7.76 0.74 1.10
N ALA A 91 8.47 -0.39 1.10
CA ALA A 91 9.77 -0.53 0.45
C ALA A 91 9.68 -0.31 -1.07
N TYR A 92 8.66 -0.89 -1.73
CA TYR A 92 8.44 -0.67 -3.15
C TYR A 92 8.23 0.81 -3.47
N LEU A 93 7.32 1.47 -2.76
CA LEU A 93 7.00 2.89 -3.01
C LEU A 93 8.17 3.82 -2.68
N GLN A 94 8.96 3.53 -1.64
CA GLN A 94 10.15 4.30 -1.28
C GLN A 94 11.28 4.16 -2.29
N SER A 95 11.43 2.97 -2.89
CA SER A 95 12.49 2.70 -3.86
C SER A 95 12.24 3.35 -5.23
N MET A 96 10.99 3.74 -5.52
CA MET A 96 10.62 4.35 -6.80
C MET A 96 11.12 5.80 -6.90
N PRO A 97 11.80 6.19 -7.99
CA PRO A 97 12.20 7.57 -8.23
C PRO A 97 10.99 8.46 -8.53
N SER A 98 11.11 9.77 -8.26
CA SER A 98 10.03 10.75 -8.44
C SER A 98 9.40 10.76 -9.84
N ARG A 99 10.19 10.51 -10.89
CA ARG A 99 9.69 10.42 -12.28
C ARG A 99 8.77 9.23 -12.47
N GLU A 100 9.18 8.07 -11.94
CA GLU A 100 8.39 6.86 -12.01
C GLU A 100 7.10 7.01 -11.21
N LEU A 101 7.17 7.54 -9.99
CA LEU A 101 6.01 7.85 -9.13
C LEU A 101 4.99 8.75 -9.84
N ALA A 102 5.44 9.75 -10.59
CA ALA A 102 4.56 10.62 -11.35
C ALA A 102 3.84 9.85 -12.48
N SER A 103 4.54 8.98 -13.20
CA SER A 103 3.99 8.18 -14.31
C SER A 103 3.31 6.87 -13.90
N THR A 104 3.45 6.44 -12.64
CA THR A 104 2.92 5.14 -12.22
C THR A 104 1.38 5.15 -12.29
N GLY A 105 0.80 4.09 -12.86
CA GLY A 105 -0.64 3.84 -12.82
C GLY A 105 -1.16 3.36 -11.45
N ILE A 106 -0.29 3.25 -10.45
CA ILE A 106 -0.67 2.88 -9.09
C ILE A 106 -1.23 4.11 -8.39
N SER A 107 -2.49 4.01 -7.97
CA SER A 107 -3.16 5.05 -7.19
C SER A 107 -2.85 4.90 -5.70
N VAL A 108 -2.02 5.79 -5.18
CA VAL A 108 -1.62 5.79 -3.75
C VAL A 108 -2.83 6.07 -2.85
N VAL A 109 -3.79 6.88 -3.29
CA VAL A 109 -5.03 7.14 -2.55
C VAL A 109 -5.91 5.89 -2.47
N ARG A 110 -6.00 5.10 -3.55
CA ARG A 110 -6.68 3.80 -3.49
C ARG A 110 -5.96 2.79 -2.58
N LEU A 111 -4.63 2.82 -2.51
CA LEU A 111 -3.87 2.00 -1.55
C LEU A 111 -4.18 2.42 -0.11
N LEU A 112 -4.22 3.72 0.16
CA LEU A 112 -4.53 4.28 1.47
C LEU A 112 -5.93 3.86 1.95
N ARG A 113 -6.94 3.94 1.08
CA ARG A 113 -8.29 3.45 1.41
C ARG A 113 -8.30 1.96 1.69
N ARG A 114 -7.60 1.15 0.89
CA ARG A 114 -7.48 -0.30 1.14
C ARG A 114 -6.80 -0.57 2.47
N ALA A 115 -5.74 0.16 2.81
CA ALA A 115 -5.05 0.01 4.09
C ALA A 115 -6.00 0.29 5.26
N LYS A 116 -6.79 1.38 5.17
CA LYS A 116 -7.83 1.72 6.16
C LYS A 116 -8.91 0.63 6.27
N CYS A 117 -9.44 0.17 5.14
CA CYS A 117 -10.51 -0.85 5.12
C CYS A 117 -10.07 -2.21 5.67
N HIS A 118 -8.79 -2.56 5.55
CA HIS A 118 -8.23 -3.83 6.03
C HIS A 118 -7.37 -3.65 7.28
N ASN A 119 -7.63 -2.61 8.08
CA ASN A 119 -6.99 -2.39 9.38
C ASN A 119 -5.45 -2.47 9.35
N ALA A 120 -4.84 -2.05 8.24
CA ALA A 120 -3.39 -1.95 8.07
C ALA A 120 -2.93 -0.54 8.47
N GLU A 121 -3.01 -0.27 9.78
CA GLU A 121 -2.82 1.08 10.35
C GLU A 121 -1.42 1.64 10.08
N GLN A 122 -0.37 0.81 10.12
CA GLN A 122 1.00 1.31 9.93
C GLN A 122 1.18 1.76 8.48
N LEU A 123 0.73 0.95 7.52
CA LEU A 123 0.71 1.33 6.11
C LEU A 123 -0.17 2.56 5.85
N TYR A 124 -1.36 2.65 6.46
CA TYR A 124 -2.24 3.81 6.29
C TYR A 124 -1.56 5.13 6.72
N VAL A 125 -1.02 5.15 7.94
CA VAL A 125 -0.30 6.32 8.47
C VAL A 125 0.91 6.63 7.61
N TRP A 126 1.68 5.60 7.23
CA TRP A 126 2.85 5.77 6.39
C TRP A 126 2.50 6.35 5.01
N LEU A 127 1.42 5.92 4.38
CA LEU A 127 0.97 6.44 3.09
C LEU A 127 0.57 7.92 3.16
N LEU A 128 -0.07 8.36 4.24
CA LEU A 128 -0.36 9.79 4.46
C LEU A 128 0.93 10.61 4.51
N HIS A 129 1.93 10.15 5.26
CA HIS A 129 3.25 10.78 5.30
C HIS A 129 3.97 10.75 3.95
N PHE A 130 3.85 9.65 3.21
CA PHE A 130 4.45 9.50 1.89
C PHE A 130 3.86 10.48 0.87
N ILE A 131 2.52 10.66 0.89
CA ILE A 131 1.83 11.66 0.07
C ILE A 131 2.27 13.05 0.47
N ALA A 132 2.34 13.35 1.77
CA ALA A 132 2.76 14.64 2.29
C ALA A 132 4.20 15.00 1.88
N ASN A 133 5.14 14.05 1.97
CA ASN A 133 6.54 14.26 1.59
C ASN A 133 6.73 14.46 0.08
N ASN A 134 5.84 13.87 -0.73
CA ASN A 134 5.86 13.97 -2.19
C ASN A 134 4.71 14.85 -2.71
N TYR A 135 4.30 15.85 -1.94
CA TYR A 135 3.07 16.61 -2.18
C TYR A 135 3.00 17.17 -3.60
N LEU A 136 4.11 17.73 -4.12
CA LEU A 136 4.15 18.33 -5.45
C LEU A 136 3.80 17.36 -6.57
N ILE A 137 4.06 16.07 -6.41
CA ILE A 137 3.73 15.04 -7.40
C ILE A 137 2.24 14.70 -7.29
N PHE A 138 1.80 14.42 -6.07
CA PHE A 138 0.45 13.91 -5.83
C PHE A 138 -0.62 15.00 -5.97
N SER A 139 -0.33 16.26 -5.64
CA SER A 139 -1.30 17.36 -5.77
C SER A 139 -1.81 17.60 -7.18
N HIS A 140 -1.06 17.14 -8.20
CA HIS A 140 -1.46 17.24 -9.60
C HIS A 140 -2.21 16.01 -10.11
N LYS A 141 -2.26 14.91 -9.35
CA LYS A 141 -2.98 13.70 -9.74
C LYS A 141 -4.48 13.85 -9.42
N PRO A 142 -5.38 13.36 -10.30
CA PRO A 142 -6.82 13.48 -10.09
C PRO A 142 -7.28 12.75 -8.81
N ASP A 143 -6.65 11.60 -8.52
CA ASP A 143 -6.89 10.79 -7.33
C ASP A 143 -6.64 11.54 -6.02
N PHE A 144 -5.94 12.68 -6.03
CA PHE A 144 -5.74 13.48 -4.81
C PHE A 144 -7.04 14.11 -4.31
N LEU A 145 -7.99 14.39 -5.20
CA LEU A 145 -9.32 14.92 -4.87
C LEU A 145 -10.20 13.91 -4.13
N GLU A 146 -9.81 12.63 -4.16
CA GLU A 146 -10.53 11.54 -3.52
C GLU A 146 -10.22 11.38 -2.02
N LEU A 147 -9.27 12.15 -1.48
CA LEU A 147 -8.97 12.18 -0.04
C LEU A 147 -10.13 12.81 0.74
N SER A 148 -10.41 12.29 1.92
CA SER A 148 -11.33 12.95 2.86
C SER A 148 -10.75 14.26 3.39
N ASP A 149 -11.61 15.13 3.94
CA ASP A 149 -11.18 16.43 4.46
C ASP A 149 -10.13 16.28 5.58
N GLU A 150 -10.30 15.30 6.47
CA GLU A 150 -9.36 14.98 7.55
C GLU A 150 -7.99 14.54 7.02
N GLU A 151 -7.99 13.61 6.05
CA GLU A 151 -6.76 13.09 5.43
C GLU A 151 -6.03 14.21 4.69
N ARG A 152 -6.79 15.08 3.99
CA ARG A 152 -6.23 16.22 3.26
C ARG A 152 -5.65 17.26 4.21
N GLU A 153 -6.33 17.57 5.31
CA GLU A 153 -5.80 18.48 6.32
C GLU A 153 -4.48 17.95 6.91
N GLN A 154 -4.44 16.65 7.24
CA GLN A 154 -3.22 16.01 7.74
C GLN A 154 -2.07 16.07 6.73
N VAL A 155 -2.34 15.76 5.46
CA VAL A 155 -1.36 15.85 4.38
C VAL A 155 -0.88 17.30 4.20
N GLU A 156 -1.78 18.28 4.21
CA GLU A 156 -1.43 19.69 4.07
C GLU A 156 -0.64 20.24 5.26
N ARG A 157 -0.89 19.72 6.47
CA ARG A 157 -0.14 20.07 7.68
C ARG A 157 1.28 19.51 7.66
N LEU A 158 1.45 18.28 7.18
CA LEU A 158 2.74 17.56 7.20
C LEU A 158 3.51 17.66 5.89
N ARG A 159 3.03 18.43 4.93
CA ARG A 159 3.58 18.48 3.58
C ARG A 159 5.03 18.94 3.53
N TRP A 160 5.75 18.39 2.55
CA TRP A 160 7.01 18.91 2.07
C TRP A 160 6.89 19.24 0.56
N PRO A 161 7.36 20.41 0.10
CA PRO A 161 7.84 21.55 0.87
C PRO A 161 6.71 22.28 1.62
N SER A 162 7.07 22.99 2.70
CA SER A 162 6.11 23.75 3.53
C SER A 162 5.54 24.97 2.78
N ARG A 163 4.38 25.47 3.22
CA ARG A 163 3.74 26.65 2.63
C ARG A 163 4.63 27.90 2.67
N GLY A 164 5.30 28.13 3.81
CA GLY A 164 6.23 29.26 3.98
C GLY A 164 7.39 29.20 2.99
N TYR A 165 8.03 28.02 2.87
CA TYR A 165 9.13 27.84 1.91
C TYR A 165 8.70 28.12 0.46
N LEU A 166 7.50 27.67 0.05
CA LEU A 166 7.01 27.92 -1.31
C LEU A 166 6.71 29.39 -1.56
N GLN A 167 6.19 30.12 -0.56
CA GLN A 167 5.99 31.57 -0.64
C GLN A 167 7.32 32.29 -0.82
N GLU A 168 8.30 32.02 0.05
CA GLU A 168 9.65 32.61 -0.03
C GLU A 168 10.34 32.29 -1.37
N LEU A 169 10.21 31.05 -1.85
CA LEU A 169 10.75 30.64 -3.15
C LEU A 169 10.10 31.43 -4.29
N SER A 170 8.78 31.64 -4.24
CA SER A 170 8.05 32.42 -5.25
C SER A 170 8.50 33.89 -5.26
N GLU A 171 8.67 34.50 -4.10
CA GLU A 171 9.18 35.87 -3.95
C GLU A 171 10.62 36.00 -4.44
N TYR A 172 11.48 35.03 -4.10
CA TYR A 172 12.86 34.98 -4.57
C TYR A 172 12.94 34.86 -6.09
N GLN A 173 12.12 33.99 -6.70
CA GLN A 173 12.04 33.84 -8.15
C GLN A 173 11.55 35.13 -8.82
N GLN A 174 10.56 35.83 -8.25
CA GLN A 174 10.10 37.12 -8.75
C GLN A 174 11.21 38.18 -8.65
N ARG A 175 11.91 38.28 -7.51
CA ARG A 175 13.06 39.19 -7.32
C ARG A 175 14.16 38.93 -8.35
N ARG A 176 14.53 37.66 -8.57
CA ARG A 176 15.51 37.29 -9.61
C ARG A 176 15.08 37.63 -11.02
N ARG A 177 13.79 37.44 -11.35
CA ARG A 177 13.24 37.82 -12.67
C ARG A 177 13.30 39.33 -12.88
N LYS A 178 12.98 40.13 -11.85
CA LYS A 178 13.14 41.59 -11.88
C LYS A 178 14.62 41.97 -12.10
N LEU A 179 15.53 41.41 -11.32
CA LEU A 179 16.99 41.64 -11.46
C LEU A 179 17.54 41.24 -12.84
N ARG A 180 17.06 40.15 -13.45
CA ARG A 180 17.46 39.76 -14.83
C ARG A 180 17.00 40.76 -15.88
N LYS A 181 15.81 41.37 -15.71
CA LYS A 181 15.33 42.44 -16.59
C LYS A 181 16.10 43.75 -16.42
N SER A 182 16.76 43.95 -15.28
CA SER A 182 17.57 45.12 -14.96
C SER A 182 19.06 44.98 -15.32
N ARG A 183 19.48 43.91 -15.99
CA ARG A 183 20.89 43.75 -16.37
C ARG A 183 21.24 44.68 -17.53
N CYS A 184 22.21 45.55 -17.30
CA CYS A 184 22.88 46.33 -18.34
C CYS A 184 23.72 45.39 -19.24
N ILE A 185 23.65 45.61 -20.54
CA ILE A 185 24.51 44.97 -21.54
C ILE A 185 25.74 45.85 -21.67
N VAL A 186 26.93 45.27 -21.52
CA VAL A 186 28.21 45.96 -21.78
C VAL A 186 28.59 45.66 -23.24
N MET A 187 28.93 46.71 -23.99
CA MET A 187 29.40 46.64 -25.37
C MET A 187 30.90 46.38 -25.39
#